data_AF-A0A9D6LAV8-F1
#
_entry.id   AF-A0A9D6LAV8-F1
#
_cell.length_a   1.000
_cell.length_b   1.000
_cell.length_c   1.000
_cell.angle_alpha   90.00
_cell.angle_beta   90.00
_cell.angle_gamma   90.00
#
_symmetry.space_group_name_H-M   'P 1'
#
loop_
_entity.id
_entity.type
_entity.pdbx_description
1 polymer ?
#
loop_
_entity_poly.entity_id
_entity_poly.type
_entity_poly.pdbx_seq_one_letter_code
_entity_poly.pdbx_strand_id
1 'polypeptide(L)'
;MVAMRRLVVTLLALVPLAAAPPPAAAKPALPAHAAQMKRIQIRMMREGAMAEMRAARAHGPERRSALRSAPWRPPAPFDGHDAAPGARNDARGERRRPSPIEPPDPPGFATIETPAAAPAPAAATAIATNHIANNRSTDTALCSGAPCSGQCEVSIGAFGNNLLAAWNDGEGFVTSSSTEGFAYSTDNGVTWTDGGAPPVNATIGQWVSDPVVAVNEKTGEFYFSALCEPVDGST
;
A
#
# COMPACT_ATOMS: atom_id res chain seq x y z
N MET A 1 -13.05 81.22 63.79
CA MET A 1 -11.87 81.54 62.95
C MET A 1 -11.00 80.28 62.86
N VAL A 2 -10.80 79.74 61.64
CA VAL A 2 -9.58 79.01 61.16
C VAL A 2 -9.23 77.70 61.90
N ALA A 3 -8.98 76.52 61.31
CA ALA A 3 -8.71 76.11 59.94
C ALA A 3 -9.01 74.60 59.75
N MET A 4 -9.58 74.29 58.60
CA MET A 4 -9.61 72.97 57.94
C MET A 4 -8.19 72.62 57.47
N ARG A 5 -7.64 71.46 57.84
CA ARG A 5 -6.46 70.88 57.17
C ARG A 5 -6.84 69.55 56.53
N ARG A 6 -6.95 69.61 55.20
CA ARG A 6 -7.16 68.49 54.28
C ARG A 6 -5.91 67.60 54.28
N LEU A 7 -6.07 66.31 54.54
CA LEU A 7 -5.04 65.30 54.31
C LEU A 7 -5.16 64.84 52.84
N VAL A 8 -4.14 65.13 52.04
CA VAL A 8 -4.04 64.74 50.63
C VAL A 8 -3.09 63.54 50.51
N VAL A 9 -3.66 62.50 49.92
CA VAL A 9 -3.15 61.30 49.23
C VAL A 9 -1.66 61.28 48.82
N THR A 10 -0.98 60.15 49.06
CA THR A 10 -0.06 59.55 48.08
C THR A 10 -0.12 58.02 48.18
N LEU A 11 -0.94 57.37 47.34
CA LEU A 11 -0.90 55.92 47.13
C LEU A 11 0.04 55.66 45.95
N LEU A 12 1.22 55.06 46.22
CA LEU A 12 2.14 54.61 45.18
C LEU A 12 1.56 53.35 44.52
N ALA A 13 1.02 53.48 43.31
CA ALA A 13 0.73 52.34 42.46
C ALA A 13 2.02 51.89 41.75
N LEU A 14 2.58 50.75 42.17
CA LEU A 14 3.60 50.05 41.41
C LEU A 14 2.93 49.41 40.18
N VAL A 15 3.21 49.95 38.99
CA VAL A 15 2.87 49.31 37.72
C VAL A 15 4.01 48.36 37.36
N PRO A 16 3.79 47.04 37.23
CA PRO A 16 4.81 46.14 36.70
C PRO A 16 5.00 46.42 35.21
N LEU A 17 6.20 46.86 34.85
CA LEU A 17 6.65 47.00 33.47
C LEU A 17 6.80 45.60 32.87
N ALA A 18 5.76 45.12 32.17
CA ALA A 18 5.81 43.86 31.45
C ALA A 18 6.86 43.96 30.32
N ALA A 19 7.95 43.20 30.47
CA ALA A 19 8.94 43.04 29.42
C ALA A 19 8.29 42.42 28.18
N ALA A 20 8.31 43.13 27.06
CA ALA A 20 7.86 42.58 25.78
C ALA A 20 8.75 41.38 25.41
N PRO A 21 8.16 40.23 25.00
CA PRO A 21 8.95 39.09 24.56
C PRO A 21 9.77 39.47 23.32
N PRO A 22 11.01 38.94 23.17
CA PRO A 22 11.81 39.17 21.99
C PRO A 22 11.07 38.66 20.73
N PRO A 23 11.26 39.30 19.56
CA PRO A 23 10.63 38.87 18.33
C PRO A 23 11.04 37.42 18.04
N ALA A 24 10.05 36.54 17.89
CA ALA A 24 10.27 35.14 17.58
C ALA A 24 11.08 35.03 16.28
N ALA A 25 12.24 34.37 16.35
CA ALA A 25 13.05 34.10 15.19
C ALA A 25 12.20 33.37 14.13
N ALA A 26 12.11 33.96 12.94
CA ALA A 26 11.35 33.41 11.83
C ALA A 26 11.84 31.97 11.56
N LYS A 27 10.98 30.98 11.78
CA LYS A 27 11.25 29.58 11.47
C LYS A 27 11.60 29.50 9.97
N PRO A 28 12.74 28.91 9.57
CA PRO A 28 13.08 28.75 8.17
C PRO A 28 11.98 27.96 7.46
N ALA A 29 11.61 28.41 6.26
CA ALA A 29 10.44 27.95 5.54
C ALA A 29 10.51 26.44 5.24
N LEU A 30 9.69 25.66 5.97
CA LEU A 30 9.36 24.23 5.76
C LEU A 30 9.20 23.77 4.29
N PRO A 31 8.73 24.59 3.32
CA PRO A 31 8.59 24.15 1.93
C PRO A 31 9.90 23.80 1.23
N ALA A 32 11.02 24.46 1.58
CA ALA A 32 12.30 24.23 0.91
C ALA A 32 12.90 22.86 1.26
N HIS A 33 12.77 22.44 2.52
CA HIS A 33 13.25 21.15 3.01
C HIS A 33 12.43 20.00 2.42
N ALA A 34 11.10 20.13 2.38
CA ALA A 34 10.23 19.13 1.75
C ALA A 34 10.53 18.96 0.24
N ALA A 35 10.77 20.06 -0.47
CA ALA A 35 11.16 20.02 -1.88
C ALA A 35 12.53 19.34 -2.09
N GLN A 36 13.47 19.55 -1.17
CA GLN A 36 14.78 18.89 -1.21
C GLN A 36 14.64 17.38 -1.00
N MET A 37 13.87 16.93 0.00
CA MET A 37 13.64 15.51 0.27
C MET A 37 12.97 14.81 -0.92
N LYS A 38 11.98 15.44 -1.56
CA LYS A 38 11.33 14.88 -2.75
C LYS A 38 12.30 14.72 -3.93
N ARG A 39 13.25 15.64 -4.10
CA ARG A 39 14.31 15.52 -5.13
C ARG A 39 15.26 14.36 -4.86
N ILE A 40 15.60 14.14 -3.59
CA ILE A 40 16.45 13.02 -3.17
C ILE A 40 15.72 11.69 -3.42
N GLN A 41 14.45 11.59 -3.03
CA GLN A 41 13.63 10.39 -3.25
C GLN A 41 13.51 10.03 -4.75
N ILE A 42 13.22 11.02 -5.60
CA ILE A 42 13.14 10.83 -7.07
C ILE A 42 14.48 10.34 -7.64
N ARG A 43 15.60 10.86 -7.13
CA ARG A 43 16.94 10.43 -7.56
C ARG A 43 17.18 8.96 -7.20
N MET A 44 16.88 8.57 -5.96
CA MET A 44 17.07 7.18 -5.51
C MET A 44 16.22 6.19 -6.30
N MET A 45 14.94 6.51 -6.54
CA MET A 45 14.05 5.67 -7.37
C MET A 45 14.60 5.50 -8.80
N ARG A 46 15.09 6.60 -9.40
CA ARG A 46 15.64 6.55 -10.77
C ARG A 46 16.94 5.76 -10.83
N GLU A 47 17.82 5.89 -9.84
CA GLU A 47 19.08 5.15 -9.77
C GLU A 47 18.84 3.64 -9.55
N GLY A 48 17.91 3.28 -8.68
CA GLY A 48 17.49 1.88 -8.46
C GLY A 48 16.93 1.24 -9.73
N ALA A 49 15.96 1.90 -10.37
CA ALA A 49 15.36 1.40 -11.62
C ALA A 49 16.39 1.25 -12.76
N MET A 50 17.35 2.18 -12.84
CA MET A 50 18.44 2.09 -13.83
C MET A 50 19.42 0.96 -13.52
N ALA A 51 19.70 0.68 -12.24
CA ALA A 51 20.55 -0.43 -11.83
C ALA A 51 19.90 -1.79 -12.16
N GLU A 52 18.61 -1.94 -11.86
CA GLU A 52 17.84 -3.15 -12.17
C GLU A 52 17.78 -3.40 -13.68
N MET A 53 17.48 -2.36 -14.47
CA MET A 53 17.46 -2.47 -15.94
C MET A 53 18.83 -2.85 -16.51
N ARG A 54 19.94 -2.37 -15.92
CA ARG A 54 21.30 -2.77 -16.30
C ARG A 54 21.57 -4.23 -15.96
N ALA A 55 21.17 -4.70 -14.78
CA ALA A 55 21.31 -6.10 -14.38
C ALA A 55 20.51 -7.02 -15.32
N ALA A 56 19.25 -6.68 -15.62
CA ALA A 56 18.42 -7.44 -16.56
C ALA A 56 19.05 -7.52 -17.97
N ARG A 57 19.65 -6.41 -18.43
CA ARG A 57 20.36 -6.36 -19.72
C ARG A 57 21.65 -7.18 -19.72
N ALA A 58 22.36 -7.24 -18.60
CA ALA A 58 23.57 -8.05 -18.43
C ALA A 58 23.28 -9.56 -18.48
N HIS A 59 22.16 -10.01 -17.89
CA HIS A 59 21.76 -11.43 -17.88
C HIS A 59 20.95 -11.88 -19.11
N GLY A 60 20.50 -10.95 -19.94
CA GLY A 60 19.74 -11.25 -21.16
C GLY A 60 20.44 -12.18 -22.17
N PRO A 61 21.77 -12.05 -22.43
CA PRO A 61 22.52 -12.98 -23.28
C PRO A 61 22.55 -14.40 -22.71
N GLU A 62 22.80 -14.57 -21.41
CA GLU A 62 22.83 -15.89 -20.74
C GLU A 62 21.48 -16.57 -20.81
N ARG A 63 20.39 -15.84 -20.51
CA ARG A 63 19.02 -16.36 -20.58
C ARG A 63 18.64 -16.77 -22.01
N ARG A 64 19.08 -16.02 -23.03
CA ARG A 64 18.88 -16.38 -24.44
C ARG A 64 19.74 -17.57 -24.88
N SER A 65 20.94 -17.71 -24.34
CA SER A 65 21.81 -18.87 -24.57
C SER A 65 21.19 -20.13 -23.95
N ALA A 66 20.71 -20.06 -22.71
CA ALA A 66 20.04 -21.15 -22.02
C ALA A 66 18.76 -21.62 -22.74
N LEU A 67 17.96 -20.68 -23.27
CA LEU A 67 16.78 -21.02 -24.08
C LEU A 67 17.15 -21.68 -25.42
N ARG A 68 18.34 -21.37 -25.98
CA ARG A 68 18.83 -21.98 -27.23
C ARG A 68 19.46 -23.35 -27.01
N SER A 69 20.08 -23.59 -25.85
CA SER A 69 20.71 -24.86 -25.50
C SER A 69 19.75 -25.83 -24.80
N ALA A 70 18.60 -25.35 -24.30
CA ALA A 70 17.56 -26.21 -23.76
C ALA A 70 17.10 -27.20 -24.84
N PRO A 71 17.21 -28.52 -24.61
CA PRO A 71 16.68 -29.49 -25.55
C PRO A 71 15.18 -29.25 -25.68
N TRP A 72 14.72 -29.02 -26.91
CA TRP A 72 13.30 -28.90 -27.19
C TRP A 72 12.61 -30.17 -26.68
N ARG A 73 11.89 -30.05 -25.57
CA ARG A 73 10.97 -31.07 -25.12
C ARG A 73 9.68 -30.81 -25.88
N PRO A 74 9.26 -31.71 -26.80
CA PRO A 74 7.91 -31.62 -27.31
C PRO A 74 6.97 -31.61 -26.10
N PRO A 75 5.91 -30.79 -26.12
CA PRO A 75 4.87 -30.87 -25.10
C PRO A 75 4.44 -32.32 -24.98
N ALA A 76 4.28 -32.81 -23.74
CA ALA A 76 3.77 -34.14 -23.50
C ALA A 76 2.46 -34.30 -24.30
N PRO A 77 2.25 -35.45 -24.96
CA PRO A 77 0.98 -35.74 -25.60
C PRO A 77 -0.14 -35.43 -24.60
N PHE A 78 -1.03 -34.55 -24.99
CA PHE A 78 -2.24 -34.32 -24.22
C PHE A 78 -3.05 -35.61 -24.36
N ASP A 79 -3.16 -36.40 -23.28
CA ASP A 79 -3.95 -37.62 -23.22
C ASP A 79 -5.44 -37.25 -23.25
N GLY A 80 -5.88 -36.73 -24.41
CA GLY A 80 -7.26 -36.35 -24.69
C GLY A 80 -8.07 -37.59 -25.00
N HIS A 81 -8.48 -38.32 -23.96
CA HIS A 81 -9.36 -39.48 -24.10
C HIS A 81 -10.84 -39.15 -24.28
N ASP A 82 -11.25 -37.88 -24.43
CA ASP A 82 -12.66 -37.49 -24.59
C ASP A 82 -13.01 -36.79 -25.92
N ALA A 83 -12.16 -36.86 -26.96
CA ALA A 83 -12.45 -36.23 -28.25
C ALA A 83 -13.07 -37.21 -29.27
N ALA A 84 -14.32 -36.94 -29.62
CA ALA A 84 -15.12 -37.60 -30.64
C ALA A 84 -14.44 -37.70 -32.03
N PRO A 85 -14.80 -38.69 -32.86
CA PRO A 85 -14.13 -38.94 -34.13
C PRO A 85 -14.62 -37.99 -35.22
N GLY A 86 -13.71 -37.20 -35.81
CA GLY A 86 -13.95 -36.62 -37.13
C GLY A 86 -13.20 -35.31 -37.40
N ALA A 87 -11.99 -35.41 -37.95
CA ALA A 87 -11.50 -34.59 -39.08
C ALA A 87 -9.96 -34.74 -39.16
N ARG A 88 -9.49 -35.42 -40.21
CA ARG A 88 -8.10 -35.34 -40.66
C ARG A 88 -7.92 -34.00 -41.36
N ASN A 89 -6.88 -33.25 -41.03
CA ASN A 89 -6.36 -32.20 -41.90
C ASN A 89 -4.84 -32.20 -41.87
N ASP A 90 -4.29 -32.71 -42.96
CA ASP A 90 -2.88 -32.67 -43.32
C ASP A 90 -2.54 -31.25 -43.79
N ALA A 91 -1.78 -30.47 -43.01
CA ALA A 91 -1.13 -29.27 -43.53
C ALA A 91 0.10 -28.91 -42.69
N ARG A 92 1.28 -29.14 -43.27
CA ARG A 92 2.56 -28.62 -42.77
C ARG A 92 2.51 -27.09 -42.77
N GLY A 93 2.74 -26.48 -41.62
CA GLY A 93 2.67 -25.03 -41.42
C GLY A 93 3.66 -24.25 -42.28
N GLU A 94 3.13 -23.35 -43.12
CA GLU A 94 3.90 -22.30 -43.77
C GLU A 94 4.34 -21.24 -42.75
N ARG A 95 5.63 -20.91 -42.78
CA ARG A 95 6.22 -19.84 -41.95
C ARG A 95 5.69 -18.48 -42.42
N ARG A 96 4.77 -17.90 -41.65
CA ARG A 96 4.27 -16.53 -41.90
C ARG A 96 5.39 -15.50 -41.77
N ARG A 97 5.58 -14.69 -42.80
CA ARG A 97 6.34 -13.43 -42.70
C ARG A 97 5.50 -12.39 -41.94
N PRO A 98 6.13 -11.39 -41.26
CA PRO A 98 5.41 -10.29 -40.63
C PRO A 98 4.58 -9.53 -41.68
N SER A 99 3.35 -9.14 -41.35
CA SER A 99 2.50 -8.44 -42.31
C SER A 99 3.01 -7.02 -42.58
N PRO A 100 2.83 -6.51 -43.80
CA PRO A 100 2.92 -5.08 -44.06
C PRO A 100 1.87 -4.32 -43.24
N ILE A 101 2.15 -3.04 -42.94
CA ILE A 101 1.21 -2.12 -42.32
C ILE A 101 -0.01 -1.97 -43.25
N GLU A 102 -1.20 -2.29 -42.73
CA GLU A 102 -2.45 -2.24 -43.48
C GLU A 102 -2.95 -0.79 -43.66
N PRO A 103 -3.44 -0.44 -44.87
CA PRO A 103 -4.18 0.79 -45.08
C PRO A 103 -5.56 0.72 -44.40
N PRO A 104 -6.19 1.88 -44.08
CA PRO A 104 -7.45 1.91 -43.34
C PRO A 104 -8.58 1.20 -44.10
N ASP A 105 -9.37 0.42 -43.36
CA ASP A 105 -10.41 -0.45 -43.90
C ASP A 105 -11.51 0.33 -44.67
N PRO A 106 -11.96 -0.17 -45.84
CA PRO A 106 -13.12 0.39 -46.52
C PRO A 106 -14.43 0.00 -45.81
N PRO A 107 -15.46 0.86 -45.88
CA PRO A 107 -16.74 0.60 -45.22
C PRO A 107 -17.47 -0.56 -45.91
N GLY A 108 -17.74 -1.65 -45.18
CA GLY A 108 -18.62 -2.72 -45.68
C GLY A 108 -18.33 -4.16 -45.23
N PHE A 109 -17.38 -4.42 -44.34
CA PHE A 109 -17.14 -5.80 -43.88
C PHE A 109 -18.16 -6.25 -42.83
N ALA A 110 -18.86 -7.34 -43.17
CA ALA A 110 -19.85 -8.01 -42.34
C ALA A 110 -19.27 -8.45 -41.00
N THR A 111 -20.08 -8.30 -39.96
CA THR A 111 -19.85 -8.75 -38.59
C THR A 111 -19.45 -10.22 -38.58
N ILE A 112 -18.22 -10.53 -38.14
CA ILE A 112 -17.83 -11.90 -37.83
C ILE A 112 -18.70 -12.33 -36.64
N GLU A 113 -19.59 -13.30 -36.85
CA GLU A 113 -20.34 -13.94 -35.77
C GLU A 113 -19.34 -14.51 -34.77
N THR A 114 -19.28 -13.88 -33.61
CA THR A 114 -18.45 -14.32 -32.50
C THR A 114 -18.99 -15.68 -32.07
N PRO A 115 -18.16 -16.73 -31.96
CA PRO A 115 -18.61 -18.01 -31.43
C PRO A 115 -19.29 -17.76 -30.09
N ALA A 116 -20.51 -18.29 -29.93
CA ALA A 116 -21.30 -18.13 -28.71
C ALA A 116 -20.40 -18.41 -27.51
N ALA A 117 -20.18 -17.38 -26.69
CA ALA A 117 -19.39 -17.48 -25.49
C ALA A 117 -19.90 -18.69 -24.71
N ALA A 118 -19.01 -19.63 -24.39
CA ALA A 118 -19.32 -20.68 -23.43
C ALA A 118 -19.98 -20.00 -22.22
N PRO A 119 -21.07 -20.56 -21.65
CA PRO A 119 -21.73 -19.93 -20.53
C PRO A 119 -20.68 -19.68 -19.46
N ALA A 120 -20.43 -18.40 -19.18
CA ALA A 120 -19.60 -18.02 -18.05
C ALA A 120 -20.15 -18.79 -16.84
N PRO A 121 -19.29 -19.41 -16.00
CA PRO A 121 -19.78 -20.02 -14.77
C PRO A 121 -20.67 -18.99 -14.08
N ALA A 122 -21.92 -19.35 -13.78
CA ALA A 122 -22.98 -18.46 -13.33
C ALA A 122 -22.69 -17.75 -11.98
N ALA A 123 -21.48 -17.91 -11.45
CA ALA A 123 -20.89 -17.10 -10.42
C ALA A 123 -19.90 -16.10 -11.03
N ALA A 124 -20.35 -15.28 -11.99
CA ALA A 124 -19.82 -13.92 -12.10
C ALA A 124 -20.30 -13.19 -10.84
N THR A 125 -19.62 -13.50 -9.74
CA THR A 125 -19.87 -13.05 -8.38
C THR A 125 -20.05 -11.54 -8.46
N ALA A 126 -21.18 -11.04 -7.96
CA ALA A 126 -21.34 -9.62 -7.73
C ALA A 126 -20.04 -9.11 -7.11
N ILE A 127 -19.42 -8.08 -7.69
CA ILE A 127 -18.27 -7.43 -7.08
C ILE A 127 -18.74 -7.05 -5.68
N ALA A 128 -18.13 -7.66 -4.66
CA ALA A 128 -18.54 -7.47 -3.27
C ALA A 128 -18.52 -5.97 -2.95
N THR A 129 -19.45 -5.54 -2.10
CA THR A 129 -19.48 -4.13 -1.67
C THR A 129 -18.16 -3.81 -0.98
N ASN A 130 -17.57 -2.65 -1.26
CA ASN A 130 -16.38 -2.20 -0.57
C ASN A 130 -16.71 -1.99 0.93
N HIS A 131 -16.04 -2.73 1.80
CA HIS A 131 -16.15 -2.59 3.25
C HIS A 131 -14.90 -1.93 3.82
N ILE A 132 -15.09 -1.07 4.81
CA ILE A 132 -13.99 -0.51 5.60
C ILE A 132 -13.59 -1.57 6.62
N ALA A 133 -12.30 -1.93 6.66
CA ALA A 133 -11.79 -2.95 7.56
C ALA A 133 -11.50 -2.41 8.98
N ASN A 134 -11.20 -1.12 9.12
CA ASN A 134 -10.79 -0.50 10.37
C ASN A 134 -11.86 0.42 10.99
N ASN A 135 -11.75 0.68 12.30
CA ASN A 135 -12.61 1.59 13.03
C ASN A 135 -12.01 3.00 13.10
N ARG A 136 -12.31 3.83 12.10
CA ARG A 136 -11.82 5.21 12.01
C ARG A 136 -12.47 6.20 12.99
N SER A 137 -13.41 5.76 13.83
CA SER A 137 -14.16 6.67 14.71
C SER A 137 -13.30 7.26 15.84
N THR A 138 -12.18 6.61 16.15
CA THR A 138 -11.21 7.04 17.15
C THR A 138 -10.00 7.76 16.56
N ASP A 139 -9.89 7.81 15.23
CA ASP A 139 -8.73 8.40 14.56
C ASP A 139 -8.69 9.92 14.75
N THR A 140 -7.52 10.40 15.17
CA THR A 140 -7.22 11.82 15.31
C THR A 140 -6.99 12.43 13.92
N ALA A 141 -8.04 13.05 13.37
CA ALA A 141 -7.97 13.65 12.04
C ALA A 141 -6.91 14.76 11.90
N LEU A 142 -6.56 15.46 12.99
CA LEU A 142 -5.58 16.56 12.99
C LEU A 142 -4.72 16.56 14.26
N CYS A 143 -3.40 16.47 14.09
CA CYS A 143 -2.43 16.71 15.15
C CYS A 143 -1.82 18.09 14.95
N SER A 144 -2.02 18.99 15.91
CA SER A 144 -1.53 20.37 15.83
C SER A 144 -1.97 21.10 14.54
N GLY A 145 -3.18 20.79 14.04
CA GLY A 145 -3.76 21.42 12.86
C GLY A 145 -3.31 20.84 11.51
N ALA A 146 -2.60 19.71 11.48
CA ALA A 146 -2.26 18.99 10.26
C ALA A 146 -2.75 17.52 10.31
N PRO A 147 -3.14 16.92 9.17
CA PRO A 147 -3.45 15.49 9.11
C PRO A 147 -2.25 14.66 9.57
N CYS A 148 -2.48 13.71 10.48
CA CYS A 148 -1.43 12.90 11.10
C CYS A 148 -1.80 11.42 11.17
N SER A 149 -3.06 11.09 11.42
CA SER A 149 -3.55 9.71 11.40
C SER A 149 -3.98 9.35 9.98
N GLY A 150 -3.14 8.58 9.31
CA GLY A 150 -3.35 8.09 7.96
C GLY A 150 -3.12 6.60 7.89
N GLN A 151 -3.81 5.96 6.96
CA GLN A 151 -3.64 4.54 6.65
C GLN A 151 -2.74 4.43 5.42
N CYS A 152 -1.60 3.75 5.53
CA CYS A 152 -0.73 3.44 4.39
C CYS A 152 -0.25 1.99 4.45
N GLU A 153 0.29 1.49 3.33
CA GLU A 153 0.90 0.16 3.22
C GLU A 153 0.01 -1.00 3.69
N VAL A 154 -0.73 -1.60 2.77
CA VAL A 154 -1.70 -2.65 3.11
C VAL A 154 -1.17 -4.03 2.76
N SER A 155 -1.38 -5.00 3.64
CA SER A 155 -1.19 -6.43 3.36
C SER A 155 -2.43 -7.22 3.74
N ILE A 156 -2.76 -8.24 2.95
CA ILE A 156 -3.95 -9.07 3.17
C ILE A 156 -3.65 -10.54 2.87
N GLY A 157 -4.10 -11.42 3.75
CA GLY A 157 -4.16 -12.86 3.54
C GLY A 157 -5.61 -13.36 3.54
N ALA A 158 -5.86 -14.45 2.83
CA ALA A 158 -7.17 -15.12 2.81
C ALA A 158 -7.02 -16.64 2.90
N PHE A 159 -7.90 -17.28 3.67
CA PHE A 159 -8.00 -18.74 3.79
C PHE A 159 -9.45 -19.16 4.04
N GLY A 160 -10.08 -19.79 3.05
CA GLY A 160 -11.51 -20.09 3.11
C GLY A 160 -12.32 -18.80 3.33
N ASN A 161 -13.16 -18.78 4.36
CA ASN A 161 -13.95 -17.60 4.72
C ASN A 161 -13.20 -16.58 5.61
N ASN A 162 -11.97 -16.91 6.02
CA ASN A 162 -11.18 -16.10 6.93
C ASN A 162 -10.26 -15.17 6.16
N LEU A 163 -10.26 -13.89 6.51
CA LEU A 163 -9.36 -12.88 5.96
C LEU A 163 -8.68 -12.16 7.11
N LEU A 164 -7.41 -11.78 6.91
CA LEU A 164 -6.66 -10.92 7.81
C LEU A 164 -6.04 -9.80 6.97
N ALA A 165 -6.39 -8.56 7.28
CA ALA A 165 -5.83 -7.37 6.66
C ALA A 165 -5.01 -6.61 7.71
N ALA A 166 -3.89 -6.03 7.27
CA ALA A 166 -3.01 -5.22 8.08
C ALA A 166 -2.59 -3.96 7.33
N TRP A 167 -2.23 -2.92 8.08
CA TRP A 167 -1.89 -1.61 7.55
C TRP A 167 -1.03 -0.80 8.54
N ASN A 168 -0.33 0.21 8.05
CA ASN A 168 0.27 1.22 8.92
C ASN A 168 -0.85 2.10 9.46
N ASP A 169 -1.05 2.08 10.78
CA ASP A 169 -2.04 2.87 11.49
C ASP A 169 -1.40 4.15 12.07
N GLY A 170 -1.59 5.26 11.36
CA GLY A 170 -0.99 6.54 11.74
C GLY A 170 -1.44 7.08 13.10
N GLU A 171 -2.51 6.53 13.71
CA GLU A 171 -2.92 6.91 15.07
C GLU A 171 -1.81 6.63 16.10
N GLY A 172 -0.98 5.62 15.86
CA GLY A 172 0.16 5.29 16.73
C GLY A 172 1.14 6.46 16.94
N PHE A 173 1.28 7.36 15.95
CA PHE A 173 2.11 8.56 16.07
C PHE A 173 1.52 9.59 17.05
N VAL A 174 0.20 9.56 17.26
CA VAL A 174 -0.52 10.47 18.15
C VAL A 174 -0.49 9.94 19.58
N THR A 175 -0.70 8.63 19.73
CA THR A 175 -0.75 7.93 21.01
C THR A 175 0.63 7.52 21.53
N SER A 176 1.69 7.72 20.74
CA SER A 176 3.04 7.20 21.02
C SER A 176 3.03 5.68 21.24
N SER A 177 2.27 4.96 20.40
CA SER A 177 2.19 3.50 20.40
C SER A 177 2.60 2.94 19.03
N SER A 178 2.48 1.62 18.87
CA SER A 178 2.66 0.95 17.58
C SER A 178 1.83 1.64 16.49
N THR A 179 2.42 1.77 15.31
CA THR A 179 1.82 2.37 14.11
C THR A 179 1.43 1.30 13.09
N GLU A 180 1.11 0.11 13.56
CA GLU A 180 0.54 -0.99 12.79
C GLU A 180 -0.85 -1.30 13.34
N GLY A 181 -1.79 -1.59 12.44
CA GLY A 181 -3.14 -2.05 12.76
C GLY A 181 -3.50 -3.31 11.97
N PHE A 182 -4.45 -4.08 12.49
CA PHE A 182 -5.01 -5.22 11.76
C PHE A 182 -6.51 -5.37 12.00
N ALA A 183 -7.19 -6.00 11.05
CA ALA A 183 -8.56 -6.45 11.19
C ALA A 183 -8.71 -7.83 10.56
N TYR A 184 -9.72 -8.55 11.01
CA TYR A 184 -10.05 -9.86 10.47
C TYR A 184 -11.54 -10.00 10.14
N SER A 185 -11.82 -10.91 9.22
CA SER A 185 -13.15 -11.28 8.79
C SER A 185 -13.27 -12.80 8.85
N THR A 186 -14.46 -13.31 9.14
CA THR A 186 -14.79 -14.76 9.12
C THR A 186 -15.91 -15.11 8.14
N ASP A 187 -16.37 -14.13 7.35
CA ASP A 187 -17.53 -14.22 6.46
C ASP A 187 -17.21 -13.74 5.03
N ASN A 188 -16.00 -14.00 4.52
CA ASN A 188 -15.54 -13.58 3.20
C ASN A 188 -15.45 -12.06 2.98
N GLY A 189 -15.21 -11.30 4.05
CA GLY A 189 -15.02 -9.84 4.00
C GLY A 189 -16.31 -9.05 4.02
N VAL A 190 -17.45 -9.69 4.37
CA VAL A 190 -18.74 -9.02 4.51
C VAL A 190 -18.76 -8.17 5.79
N THR A 191 -18.18 -8.67 6.88
CA THR A 191 -17.97 -7.92 8.11
C THR A 191 -16.52 -8.02 8.58
N TRP A 192 -16.01 -6.93 9.16
CA TRP A 192 -14.66 -6.83 9.68
C TRP A 192 -14.68 -6.49 11.16
N THR A 193 -13.81 -7.17 11.91
CA THR A 193 -13.53 -6.86 13.31
C THR A 193 -12.15 -6.23 13.40
N ASP A 194 -12.11 -4.99 13.86
CA ASP A 194 -10.86 -4.29 14.14
C ASP A 194 -10.15 -4.94 15.33
N GLY A 195 -8.89 -5.33 15.12
CA GLY A 195 -8.03 -5.92 16.14
C GLY A 195 -7.13 -4.91 16.85
N GLY A 196 -7.08 -3.66 16.38
CA GLY A 196 -6.15 -2.64 16.84
C GLY A 196 -4.71 -2.99 16.48
N ALA A 197 -3.77 -2.61 17.36
CA ALA A 197 -2.36 -2.90 17.16
C ALA A 197 -2.00 -4.37 17.45
N PRO A 198 -1.04 -4.97 16.73
CA PRO A 198 -0.55 -6.31 17.05
C PRO A 198 0.09 -6.37 18.46
N PRO A 199 0.17 -7.56 19.08
CA PRO A 199 0.69 -7.70 20.43
C PRO A 199 2.11 -7.16 20.59
N VAL A 200 2.34 -6.36 21.63
CA VAL A 200 3.65 -5.83 22.02
C VAL A 200 4.12 -6.53 23.29
N ASN A 201 5.40 -6.89 23.35
CA ASN A 201 6.07 -7.37 24.55
C ASN A 201 7.58 -7.09 24.49
N ALA A 202 8.31 -7.41 25.56
CA ALA A 202 9.75 -7.17 25.67
C ALA A 202 10.60 -7.81 24.57
N THR A 203 10.11 -8.85 23.90
CA THR A 203 10.82 -9.54 22.80
C THR A 203 10.48 -8.93 21.43
N ILE A 204 9.27 -8.40 21.25
CA ILE A 204 8.75 -7.96 19.94
C ILE A 204 9.01 -6.48 19.68
N GLY A 205 8.90 -5.62 20.70
CA GLY A 205 9.02 -4.17 20.48
C GLY A 205 7.72 -3.51 20.00
N GLN A 206 7.78 -2.22 19.67
CA GLN A 206 6.70 -1.47 19.03
C GLN A 206 6.73 -1.72 17.53
N TRP A 207 5.57 -2.02 16.94
CA TRP A 207 5.43 -2.21 15.50
C TRP A 207 5.38 -0.86 14.79
N VAL A 208 6.13 -0.70 13.69
CA VAL A 208 6.35 0.62 13.08
C VAL A 208 5.95 0.76 11.60
N SER A 209 6.20 -0.22 10.75
CA SER A 209 5.89 -0.11 9.30
C SER A 209 5.96 -1.46 8.59
N ASP A 210 5.56 -1.48 7.31
CA ASP A 210 5.75 -2.57 6.36
C ASP A 210 5.07 -3.90 6.76
N PRO A 211 3.75 -3.90 7.02
CA PRO A 211 3.05 -5.14 7.33
C PRO A 211 3.10 -6.11 6.15
N VAL A 212 3.31 -7.38 6.49
CA VAL A 212 3.20 -8.52 5.58
C VAL A 212 2.38 -9.60 6.27
N VAL A 213 1.27 -9.96 5.64
CA VAL A 213 0.42 -11.08 6.03
C VAL A 213 0.68 -12.24 5.07
N ALA A 214 0.96 -13.41 5.61
CA ALA A 214 1.07 -14.67 4.87
C ALA A 214 0.17 -15.74 5.48
N VAL A 215 -0.19 -16.74 4.69
CA VAL A 215 -1.05 -17.85 5.12
C VAL A 215 -0.33 -19.17 4.86
N ASN A 216 -0.31 -20.05 5.86
CA ASN A 216 0.00 -21.46 5.63
C ASN A 216 -1.26 -22.18 5.14
N GLU A 217 -1.36 -22.38 3.82
CA GLU A 217 -2.53 -23.00 3.20
C GLU A 217 -2.82 -24.44 3.65
N LYS A 218 -1.86 -25.12 4.30
CA LYS A 218 -2.09 -26.48 4.82
C LYS A 218 -2.81 -26.48 6.17
N THR A 219 -2.54 -25.49 7.01
CA THR A 219 -3.09 -25.41 8.38
C THR A 219 -4.16 -24.32 8.51
N GLY A 220 -4.18 -23.35 7.61
CA GLY A 220 -5.01 -22.15 7.70
C GLY A 220 -4.47 -21.09 8.66
N GLU A 221 -3.23 -21.25 9.15
CA GLU A 221 -2.62 -20.28 10.06
C GLU A 221 -2.16 -19.03 9.31
N PHE A 222 -2.47 -17.88 9.90
CA PHE A 222 -2.00 -16.58 9.43
C PHE A 222 -0.72 -16.19 10.16
N TYR A 223 0.25 -15.68 9.42
CA TYR A 223 1.48 -15.12 9.93
C TYR A 223 1.51 -13.63 9.61
N PHE A 224 1.87 -12.86 10.62
CA PHE A 224 2.06 -11.42 10.53
C PHE A 224 3.53 -11.10 10.78
N SER A 225 4.12 -10.26 9.94
CA SER A 225 5.45 -9.70 10.15
C SER A 225 5.46 -8.25 9.70
N ALA A 226 6.17 -7.40 10.45
CA ALA A 226 6.38 -6.00 10.11
C ALA A 226 7.68 -5.53 10.77
N LEU A 227 8.11 -4.29 10.49
CA LEU A 227 9.24 -3.68 11.19
C LEU A 227 8.87 -3.37 12.65
N CYS A 228 9.83 -3.56 13.55
CA CYS A 228 9.68 -3.27 14.98
C CYS A 228 10.85 -2.44 15.49
N GLU A 229 10.55 -1.56 16.44
CA GLU A 229 11.54 -0.85 17.25
C GLU A 229 11.55 -1.40 18.69
N PRO A 230 12.70 -1.48 19.37
CA PRO A 230 12.75 -1.82 20.78
C PRO A 230 11.83 -0.91 21.60
N VAL A 231 11.15 -1.47 22.60
CA VAL A 231 10.49 -0.61 23.60
C VAL A 231 11.62 -0.07 24.49
N ASP A 232 12.01 1.19 24.29
CA ASP A 232 13.04 1.81 25.12
C ASP A 232 12.63 1.72 26.60
N GLY A 233 13.38 0.94 27.37
CA GLY A 233 13.19 0.81 28.82
C GLY A 233 13.65 2.04 29.61
N SER A 234 13.73 3.23 29.00
CA SER A 234 14.19 4.46 29.64
C SER A 234 13.05 5.17 30.37
N THR A 235 12.73 4.65 31.56
CA THR A 235 12.25 5.47 32.69
C THR A 235 13.43 6.08 33.43
#